data_AF-A0A8B0R680-F1
#
_entry.id   AF-A0A8B0R680-F1
#
_cell.length_a   1.000
_cell.length_b   1.000
_cell.length_c   1.000
_cell.angle_alpha   90.00
_cell.angle_beta   90.00
_cell.angle_gamma   90.00
#
_symmetry.space_group_name_H-M   'P 1'
#
loop_
_entity.id
_entity.type
_entity.pdbx_description
1 polymer ?
#
loop_
_entity_poly.entity_id
_entity_poly.type
_entity_poly.pdbx_seq_one_letter_code
_entity_poly.pdbx_strand_id
1 'polypeptide(L)'
;MTGPDTRKDLMIVNMGPHHPSMHGVLRLIVTLDGENVVDCEPILGYLHRGMEKIAENRTILQYLPYVTRWDYLATMFTEAITVNGPEQLGNIQVPKRASYIRVIMLE
;
A
#
# COMPACT_ATOMS: atom_id res chain seq x y z
N MET A 1 12.49 39.71 16.72
CA MET A 1 12.06 38.34 16.36
C MET A 1 12.36 37.44 17.54
N THR A 2 11.36 37.08 18.32
CA THR A 2 11.50 36.12 19.42
C THR A 2 11.51 34.72 18.81
N GLY A 3 12.65 34.03 18.90
CA GLY A 3 12.74 32.62 18.51
C GLY A 3 11.88 31.73 19.43
N PRO A 4 11.59 30.49 19.02
CA PRO A 4 10.85 29.56 19.86
C PRO A 4 11.62 29.30 21.16
N ASP A 5 10.90 29.31 22.28
CA ASP A 5 11.44 29.05 23.61
C ASP A 5 11.81 27.56 23.72
N THR A 6 13.10 27.25 23.89
CA THR A 6 13.60 25.87 23.86
C THR A 6 13.61 25.28 25.27
N ARG A 7 12.96 24.13 25.46
CA ARG A 7 12.92 23.38 26.72
C ARG A 7 13.52 21.99 26.53
N LYS A 8 14.04 21.38 27.61
CA LYS A 8 14.55 19.99 27.62
C LYS A 8 13.41 18.95 27.68
N ASP A 9 12.34 19.18 26.96
CA ASP A 9 11.18 18.29 26.91
C ASP A 9 11.21 17.48 25.61
N LEU A 10 10.49 16.35 25.58
CA LEU A 10 10.31 15.58 24.35
C LEU A 10 9.61 16.44 23.29
N MET A 11 10.14 16.42 22.07
CA MET A 11 9.59 17.13 20.93
C MET A 11 8.63 16.23 20.17
N ILE A 12 7.42 16.72 19.87
CA ILE A 12 6.47 16.02 19.01
C ILE A 12 6.47 16.68 17.64
N VAL A 13 6.88 15.92 16.62
CA VAL A 13 6.93 16.38 15.22
C VAL A 13 5.92 15.60 14.40
N ASN A 14 5.08 16.30 13.66
CA ASN A 14 4.10 15.71 12.76
C ASN A 14 4.63 15.71 11.32
N MET A 15 5.05 14.54 10.83
CA MET A 15 5.28 14.34 9.40
C MET A 15 3.92 14.05 8.74
N GLY A 16 3.26 15.10 8.29
CA GLY A 16 1.88 15.02 7.80
C GLY A 16 1.73 14.41 6.39
N PRO A 17 0.49 14.19 5.92
CA PRO A 17 0.17 13.60 4.61
C PRO A 17 0.79 14.30 3.39
N HIS A 18 1.15 15.58 3.51
CA HIS A 18 1.70 16.41 2.45
C HIS A 18 3.23 16.52 2.49
N HIS A 19 3.91 15.80 3.40
CA HIS A 19 5.37 15.84 3.42
C HIS A 19 5.93 15.43 2.04
N PRO A 20 6.99 16.09 1.56
CA PRO A 20 7.48 15.87 0.20
C PRO A 20 8.18 14.50 0.09
N SER A 21 7.47 13.49 -0.42
CA SER A 21 8.01 12.16 -0.70
C SER A 21 7.16 11.36 -1.70
N MET A 22 7.70 10.24 -2.21
CA MET A 22 7.02 9.29 -3.11
C MET A 22 6.56 8.00 -2.41
N HIS A 23 6.76 7.84 -1.10
CA HIS A 23 6.38 6.63 -0.36
C HIS A 23 4.85 6.46 -0.15
N GLY A 24 4.05 7.33 -0.76
CA GLY A 24 2.60 7.39 -0.57
C GLY A 24 2.18 8.34 0.56
N VAL A 25 0.87 8.40 0.79
CA VAL A 25 0.29 9.29 1.80
C VAL A 25 0.30 8.61 3.17
N LEU A 26 1.16 9.11 4.04
CA LEU A 26 1.38 8.59 5.40
C LEU A 26 1.50 9.77 6.36
N ARG A 27 0.97 9.61 7.57
CA ARG A 27 1.22 10.54 8.68
C ARG A 27 1.97 9.84 9.79
N LEU A 28 3.07 10.42 10.24
CA LEU A 28 3.84 9.94 11.38
C LEU A 28 3.87 11.03 12.46
N ILE A 29 3.38 10.71 13.65
CA ILE A 29 3.58 11.55 14.84
C ILE A 29 4.82 11.00 15.55
N VAL A 30 5.93 11.71 15.43
CA VAL A 30 7.24 11.27 15.93
C VAL A 30 7.55 12.00 17.23
N THR A 31 7.87 11.24 18.28
CA THR A 31 8.36 11.77 19.55
C THR A 31 9.89 11.67 19.58
N LEU A 32 10.54 12.81 19.76
CA LEU A 32 12.00 12.97 19.69
C LEU A 32 12.58 13.42 21.03
N ASP A 33 13.71 12.83 21.39
CA ASP A 33 14.65 13.37 22.40
C ASP A 33 15.91 13.84 21.66
N GLY A 34 15.95 15.13 21.34
CA GLY A 34 16.93 15.69 20.42
C GLY A 34 16.79 15.09 19.01
N GLU A 35 17.83 14.39 18.55
CA GLU A 35 17.86 13.73 17.24
C GLU A 35 17.46 12.24 17.30
N ASN A 36 17.16 11.72 18.50
CA ASN A 36 16.79 10.32 18.68
C ASN A 36 15.27 10.16 18.66
N VAL A 37 14.79 9.14 17.93
CA VAL A 37 13.38 8.75 17.93
C VAL A 37 13.10 7.90 19.17
N VAL A 38 12.22 8.39 20.03
CA VAL A 38 11.74 7.66 21.22
C VAL A 38 10.50 6.83 20.87
N ASP A 39 9.59 7.42 20.09
CA ASP A 39 8.36 6.77 19.65
C ASP A 39 7.90 7.33 18.29
N CYS A 40 7.06 6.58 17.59
CA CYS A 40 6.43 6.97 16.35
C CYS A 40 5.04 6.33 16.23
N GLU A 41 4.00 7.15 16.21
CA GLU A 41 2.62 6.72 15.94
C GLU A 41 2.31 6.88 14.45
N PRO A 42 2.20 5.78 13.68
CA PRO A 42 1.79 5.82 12.28
C PRO A 42 0.27 5.91 12.16
N ILE A 43 -0.21 6.98 11.53
CA ILE A 43 -1.62 7.16 11.20
C ILE A 43 -1.80 6.80 9.71
N LEU A 44 -2.44 5.65 9.49
CA LEU A 44 -2.75 5.09 8.18
C LEU A 44 -4.20 5.39 7.76
N GLY A 45 -4.56 4.99 6.54
CA GLY A 45 -5.95 4.99 6.07
C GLY A 45 -6.37 6.16 5.19
N TYR A 46 -5.48 7.13 4.93
CA TYR A 46 -5.76 8.25 4.02
C TYR A 46 -6.12 7.83 2.58
N LEU A 47 -5.77 6.60 2.19
CA LEU A 47 -6.09 6.02 0.88
C LEU A 47 -7.09 4.85 0.96
N HIS A 48 -7.79 4.68 2.09
CA HIS A 48 -8.80 3.62 2.18
C HIS A 48 -9.97 3.92 1.23
N ARG A 49 -10.22 3.03 0.27
CA ARG A 49 -11.28 3.16 -0.76
C ARG A 49 -12.30 2.02 -0.78
N GLY A 50 -12.31 1.17 0.25
CA GLY A 50 -13.30 0.08 0.36
C GLY A 50 -13.17 -0.99 -0.74
N MET A 51 -11.95 -1.34 -1.14
CA MET A 51 -11.67 -2.32 -2.22
C MET A 51 -12.36 -3.67 -1.97
N GLU A 52 -12.42 -4.12 -0.72
CA GLU A 52 -13.08 -5.37 -0.30
C GLU A 52 -14.59 -5.33 -0.59
N LYS A 53 -15.26 -4.24 -0.20
CA LYS A 53 -16.70 -4.10 -0.40
C LYS A 53 -17.08 -3.99 -1.88
N ILE A 54 -16.22 -3.36 -2.67
CA ILE A 54 -16.41 -3.26 -4.13
C ILE A 54 -16.29 -4.66 -4.76
N ALA A 55 -15.36 -5.50 -4.29
CA ALA A 55 -15.13 -6.84 -4.81
C ALA A 55 -16.37 -7.74 -4.71
N GLU A 56 -17.18 -7.58 -3.65
CA GLU A 56 -18.41 -8.35 -3.45
C GLU A 56 -19.43 -8.19 -4.59
N ASN A 57 -19.41 -7.04 -5.28
CA ASN A 57 -20.41 -6.67 -6.30
C ASN A 57 -19.82 -6.64 -7.72
N ARG A 58 -18.66 -7.27 -7.95
CA ARG A 58 -17.98 -7.30 -9.25
C ARG A 58 -17.57 -8.73 -9.57
N THR A 59 -17.71 -9.12 -10.83
CA THR A 59 -17.10 -10.36 -11.30
C THR A 59 -15.57 -10.23 -11.28
N ILE A 60 -14.86 -11.36 -11.26
CA ILE A 60 -13.38 -11.37 -11.26
C ILE A 60 -12.81 -10.53 -12.41
N LEU A 61 -13.36 -10.65 -13.61
CA LEU A 61 -12.94 -9.86 -14.78
C LEU A 61 -13.20 -8.36 -14.62
N GLN A 62 -14.31 -7.98 -13.98
CA GLN A 62 -14.61 -6.58 -13.69
C GLN A 62 -13.74 -6.01 -12.55
N TYR A 63 -13.30 -6.87 -11.62
CA TYR A 63 -12.47 -6.49 -10.48
C TYR A 63 -10.99 -6.42 -10.82
N LEU A 64 -10.51 -7.13 -11.84
CA LEU A 64 -9.10 -7.15 -12.28
C LEU A 64 -8.47 -5.76 -12.43
N PRO A 65 -9.12 -4.77 -13.06
CA PRO A 65 -8.56 -3.44 -13.10
C PRO A 65 -8.35 -2.87 -11.69
N TYR A 66 -9.23 -3.11 -10.72
CA TYR A 66 -9.10 -2.54 -9.37
C TYR A 66 -7.84 -3.02 -8.64
N VAL A 67 -7.45 -4.29 -8.81
CA VAL A 67 -6.30 -4.87 -8.08
C VAL A 67 -4.96 -4.28 -8.53
N THR A 68 -4.85 -3.80 -9.77
CA THR A 68 -3.67 -3.06 -10.26
C THR A 68 -3.37 -1.76 -9.50
N ARG A 69 -4.26 -1.34 -8.59
CA ARG A 69 -4.11 -0.14 -7.76
C ARG A 69 -3.72 -0.48 -6.32
N TRP A 70 -3.48 -1.76 -6.02
CA TRP A 70 -2.95 -2.18 -4.71
C TRP A 70 -1.45 -1.93 -4.63
N ASP A 71 -0.73 -2.40 -5.66
CA ASP A 71 0.68 -2.10 -5.88
C ASP A 71 0.80 -1.26 -7.16
N TYR A 72 1.20 0.01 -7.00
CA TYR A 72 1.37 0.94 -8.11
C TYR A 72 2.65 0.72 -8.91
N LEU A 73 3.61 -0.07 -8.39
CA LEU A 73 4.87 -0.36 -9.05
C LEU A 73 4.81 -1.69 -9.79
N ALA A 74 4.24 -2.72 -9.16
CA ALA A 74 4.30 -4.09 -9.66
C ALA A 74 2.89 -4.71 -9.78
N THR A 75 2.09 -4.17 -10.71
CA THR A 75 0.66 -4.48 -10.82
C THR A 75 0.38 -5.96 -11.12
N MET A 76 1.26 -6.63 -11.88
CA MET A 76 1.02 -8.00 -12.35
C MET A 76 1.01 -9.03 -11.22
N PHE A 77 1.70 -8.77 -10.10
CA PHE A 77 1.63 -9.65 -8.92
C PHE A 77 0.20 -9.71 -8.36
N THR A 78 -0.45 -8.56 -8.27
CA THR A 78 -1.81 -8.45 -7.71
C THR A 78 -2.85 -9.05 -8.65
N GLU A 79 -2.68 -8.89 -9.97
CA GLU A 79 -3.51 -9.54 -10.98
C GLU A 79 -3.36 -11.06 -10.93
N ALA A 80 -2.12 -11.55 -10.88
CA ALA A 80 -1.84 -12.98 -10.86
C ALA A 80 -2.48 -13.67 -9.65
N ILE A 81 -2.36 -13.09 -8.45
CA ILE A 81 -3.00 -13.62 -7.23
C ILE A 81 -4.52 -13.64 -7.38
N THR A 82 -5.11 -12.58 -7.93
CA THR A 82 -6.56 -12.44 -8.12
C THR A 82 -7.12 -13.46 -9.13
N VAL A 83 -6.33 -13.83 -10.14
CA VAL A 83 -6.69 -14.85 -11.14
C VAL A 83 -6.49 -16.27 -10.59
N ASN A 84 -5.39 -16.50 -9.86
CA ASN A 84 -5.04 -17.83 -9.35
C ASN A 84 -6.10 -18.37 -8.37
N GLY A 85 -6.71 -17.52 -7.53
CA GLY A 85 -7.75 -17.93 -6.57
C GLY A 85 -8.94 -18.67 -7.21
N PRO A 86 -9.70 -18.03 -8.14
CA PRO A 86 -10.80 -18.70 -8.84
C PRO A 86 -10.35 -19.81 -9.78
N GLU A 87 -9.15 -19.73 -10.39
CA GLU A 87 -8.60 -20.83 -11.20
C GLU A 87 -8.40 -22.11 -10.38
N GLN A 88 -7.85 -21.98 -9.16
CA GLN A 88 -7.70 -23.12 -8.24
C GLN A 88 -9.07 -23.68 -7.81
N LEU A 89 -10.01 -22.81 -7.43
CA LEU A 89 -11.36 -23.24 -7.04
C LEU A 89 -12.09 -23.97 -8.19
N GLY A 90 -11.90 -23.51 -9.42
CA GLY A 90 -12.49 -24.10 -10.63
C GLY A 90 -11.71 -25.29 -11.20
N ASN A 91 -10.60 -25.70 -10.60
CA ASN A 91 -9.67 -26.71 -11.15
C ASN A 91 -9.27 -26.46 -12.62
N ILE A 92 -9.05 -25.19 -12.98
CA ILE A 92 -8.74 -24.78 -14.35
C ILE A 92 -7.27 -25.09 -14.66
N GLN A 93 -7.02 -25.87 -15.70
CA GLN A 93 -5.67 -26.18 -16.16
C GLN A 93 -5.11 -25.05 -17.03
N VAL A 94 -4.05 -24.40 -16.56
CA VAL A 94 -3.37 -23.32 -17.30
C VAL A 94 -2.32 -23.92 -18.24
N PRO A 95 -2.32 -23.59 -19.55
CA PRO A 95 -1.33 -24.09 -20.49
C PRO A 95 0.10 -23.71 -20.11
N LYS A 96 1.06 -24.61 -20.35
CA LYS A 96 2.49 -24.41 -20.04
C LYS A 96 3.08 -23.14 -20.67
N ARG A 97 2.62 -22.76 -21.87
CA ARG A 97 3.02 -21.49 -22.51
C ARG A 97 2.53 -20.28 -21.72
N ALA A 98 1.28 -20.30 -21.25
CA ALA A 98 0.69 -19.21 -20.50
C ALA A 98 1.34 -19.04 -19.12
N SER A 99 1.67 -20.15 -18.44
CA SER A 99 2.38 -20.07 -17.16
C SER A 99 3.79 -19.49 -17.32
N TYR A 100 4.52 -19.82 -18.38
CA TYR A 100 5.82 -19.20 -18.65
C TYR A 100 5.72 -17.70 -18.94
N ILE A 101 4.71 -17.28 -19.71
CA ILE A 101 4.46 -15.84 -19.93
C ILE A 101 4.15 -15.14 -18.60
N ARG A 102 3.31 -15.74 -17.73
CA ARG A 102 3.02 -15.18 -16.40
C ARG A 102 4.30 -14.99 -15.59
N VAL A 103 5.18 -16.00 -15.54
CA VAL A 103 6.46 -15.90 -14.81
C VAL A 103 7.36 -14.81 -15.38
N ILE A 104 7.55 -14.75 -16.70
CA ILE A 104 8.39 -13.73 -17.35
C ILE A 104 7.87 -12.32 -17.09
N MET A 105 6.55 -12.13 -17.04
CA MET A 105 5.94 -10.82 -16.85
C MET A 105 5.85 -10.41 -15.36
N LEU A 106 5.96 -11.36 -14.44
CA LEU A 106 5.95 -11.11 -13.00
C LEU A 106 7.33 -10.67 -12.48
N GLU A 107 8.41 -11.28 -12.98
CA GLU A 107 9.80 -10.98 -12.58
C GLU A 107 10.39 -9.75 -13.29
#